data_AF-A0A2G9S4H8-F1
#
_entry.id   AF-A0A2G9S4H8-F1
#
_cell.length_a   1.000
_cell.length_b   1.000
_cell.length_c   1.000
_cell.angle_alpha   90.00
_cell.angle_beta   90.00
_cell.angle_gamma   90.00
#
_symmetry.space_group_name_H-M   'P 1'
#
loop_
_entity.id
_entity.type
_entity.pdbx_description
1 polymer ?
#
loop_
_entity_poly.entity_id
_entity_poly.type
_entity_poly.pdbx_seq_one_letter_code
_entity_poly.pdbx_strand_id
1 'polypeptide(L)'
;MICQGDIARYRELAADICKYGKARSWYLKAQHIAPKNGRPYNHLALLAIYTRRKLDAVYYYMKSLAASHINLFEETKRKAEQMDQKQQKDVDAAFSHQGPSTTFWHTTEDSQKCNGVDNLSPSDLNKRFLLSFLHAQGKLFTRIGMETFHVLFEKVLKEFQALLEHSPSPIGSTRMLQLMAINKFTVNNCQSKDVLSEGTLSVVQEQATSLGLSMFSLLVNRCINLLQKQKTEQYSSMAKQGVTEDDVKVKVSSLPSDLKELLPRVTVWSDWILAHPDTWNPPPSPLQGACTRCLECFGGVLQLTDLDCKRVTVLKYFLEALCGQEEPLLAFKGGKYVSVAPVLDAIGKETGSPEGNQLEDQDDVVVEECTEDLDLDSSRAEHDFRELRAKKHALARKLEEQKCQQQKIQAVLDGKTRLLELI
;
A
#
# COMPACT_ATOMS: atom_id res chain seq x y z
N MET A 1 -12.20 -15.96 27.94
CA MET A 1 -10.95 -16.40 27.29
C MET A 1 -9.81 -15.39 27.44
N ILE A 2 -10.02 -14.09 27.18
CA ILE A 2 -8.98 -13.06 27.32
C ILE A 2 -8.36 -13.06 28.73
N CYS A 3 -9.18 -13.01 29.78
CA CYS A 3 -8.70 -13.04 31.18
C CYS A 3 -7.90 -14.31 31.52
N GLN A 4 -8.23 -15.46 30.92
CA GLN A 4 -7.45 -16.70 31.10
C GLN A 4 -6.06 -16.60 30.46
N GLY A 5 -5.96 -15.89 29.33
CA GLY A 5 -4.69 -15.51 28.73
C GLY A 5 -3.89 -14.56 29.61
N ASP A 6 -4.54 -13.56 30.21
CA ASP A 6 -3.89 -12.60 31.11
C ASP A 6 -3.37 -13.27 32.38
N ILE A 7 -4.15 -14.15 33.01
CA ILE A 7 -3.70 -14.95 34.17
C ILE A 7 -2.47 -15.78 33.79
N ALA A 8 -2.51 -16.46 32.64
CA ALA A 8 -1.35 -17.24 32.17
C ALA A 8 -0.13 -16.34 31.93
N ARG A 9 -0.30 -15.16 31.33
CA ARG A 9 0.77 -14.20 31.09
C ARG A 9 1.37 -13.67 32.39
N TYR A 10 0.53 -13.29 33.36
CA TYR A 10 1.00 -12.77 34.65
C TYR A 10 1.73 -13.81 35.48
N ARG A 11 1.34 -15.10 35.39
CA ARG A 11 2.09 -16.19 36.03
C ARG A 11 3.51 -16.31 35.49
N GLU A 12 3.70 -16.21 34.17
CA GLU A 12 5.03 -16.26 33.56
C GLU A 12 5.86 -15.02 33.94
N LEU A 13 5.25 -13.83 33.94
CA LEU A 13 5.91 -12.59 34.38
C LEU A 13 6.35 -12.64 35.84
N ALA A 14 5.49 -13.15 36.75
CA ALA A 14 5.82 -13.27 38.16
C ALA A 14 6.92 -14.30 38.44
N ALA A 15 7.14 -15.24 37.52
CA ALA A 15 8.19 -16.25 37.60
C ALA A 15 9.50 -15.83 36.89
N ASP A 16 9.55 -14.64 36.28
CA ASP A 16 10.63 -14.19 35.39
C ASP A 16 10.92 -15.16 34.23
N ILE A 17 9.90 -15.91 33.78
CA ILE A 17 9.99 -16.86 32.67
C ILE A 17 9.35 -16.25 31.42
N CYS A 18 10.04 -16.30 30.27
CA CYS A 18 9.52 -15.76 29.01
C CYS A 18 8.73 -16.79 28.16
N LYS A 19 7.97 -17.71 28.77
CA LYS A 19 7.27 -18.82 28.08
C LYS A 19 5.77 -18.57 27.91
N TYR A 20 5.42 -17.60 27.07
CA TYR A 20 4.02 -17.17 26.86
C TYR A 20 3.16 -18.08 25.98
N GLY A 21 3.53 -19.34 25.75
CA GLY A 21 2.83 -20.26 24.84
C GLY A 21 1.36 -20.51 25.24
N LYS A 22 1.12 -20.69 26.55
CA LYS A 22 -0.23 -20.90 27.10
C LYS A 22 -1.11 -19.66 26.96
N ALA A 23 -0.56 -18.48 27.28
CA ALA A 23 -1.25 -17.20 27.11
C ALA A 23 -1.62 -16.97 25.62
N ARG A 24 -0.67 -17.21 24.71
CA ARG A 24 -0.88 -17.12 23.26
C ARG A 24 -2.02 -18.01 22.79
N SER A 25 -2.10 -19.26 23.25
CA SER A 25 -3.19 -20.18 22.89
C SER A 25 -4.56 -19.63 23.28
N TRP A 26 -4.69 -19.04 24.48
CA TRP A 26 -5.96 -18.43 24.91
C TRP A 26 -6.36 -17.22 24.08
N TYR A 27 -5.43 -16.31 23.77
CA TYR A 27 -5.72 -15.16 22.92
C TYR A 27 -6.05 -15.59 21.48
N LEU A 28 -5.36 -16.60 20.95
CA LEU A 28 -5.70 -17.20 19.65
C LEU A 28 -7.10 -17.80 19.65
N LYS A 29 -7.52 -18.51 20.70
CA LYS A 29 -8.91 -18.99 20.81
C LYS A 29 -9.91 -17.82 20.88
N ALA A 30 -9.59 -16.78 21.63
CA ALA A 30 -10.47 -15.60 21.78
C ALA A 30 -10.71 -14.86 20.44
N GLN A 31 -9.68 -14.70 19.59
CA GLN A 31 -9.87 -14.05 18.28
C GLN A 31 -10.76 -14.85 17.33
N HIS A 32 -10.84 -16.18 17.45
CA HIS A 32 -11.68 -16.99 16.57
C HIS A 32 -13.17 -16.86 16.93
N ILE A 33 -13.48 -16.59 18.20
CA ILE A 33 -14.87 -16.38 18.65
C ILE A 33 -15.41 -15.04 18.16
N ALA A 34 -14.61 -13.97 18.29
CA ALA A 34 -15.01 -12.63 17.87
C ALA A 34 -13.87 -11.95 17.08
N PRO A 35 -13.73 -12.23 15.77
CA PRO A 35 -12.63 -11.72 14.96
C PRO A 35 -12.60 -10.19 14.83
N LYS A 36 -13.75 -9.53 15.00
CA LYS A 36 -13.89 -8.06 15.03
C LYS A 36 -13.50 -7.43 16.38
N ASN A 37 -13.21 -8.23 17.41
CA ASN A 37 -12.73 -7.68 18.67
C ASN A 37 -11.23 -7.37 18.58
N GLY A 38 -10.84 -6.11 18.73
CA GLY A 38 -9.44 -5.70 18.73
C GLY A 38 -8.61 -6.26 19.90
N ARG A 39 -9.23 -6.47 21.06
CA ARG A 39 -8.52 -6.75 22.31
C ARG A 39 -7.61 -7.99 22.24
N PRO A 40 -8.06 -9.17 21.76
CA PRO A 40 -7.18 -10.34 21.62
C PRO A 40 -5.91 -10.05 20.80
N TYR A 41 -6.01 -9.23 19.75
CA TYR A 41 -4.85 -8.86 18.93
C TYR A 41 -3.89 -7.95 19.69
N ASN A 42 -4.39 -6.98 20.46
CA ASN A 42 -3.54 -6.15 21.32
C ASN A 42 -2.72 -7.00 22.30
N HIS A 43 -3.34 -8.00 22.93
CA HIS A 43 -2.61 -8.92 23.80
C HIS A 43 -1.59 -9.78 23.05
N LEU A 44 -1.89 -10.23 21.83
CA LEU A 44 -0.94 -10.94 20.98
C LEU A 44 0.24 -10.06 20.56
N ALA A 45 0.02 -8.76 20.37
CA ALA A 45 1.08 -7.77 20.12
C ALA A 45 1.99 -7.62 21.33
N LEU A 46 1.43 -7.50 22.54
CA LEU A 46 2.21 -7.47 23.79
C LEU A 46 3.09 -8.71 23.96
N LEU A 47 2.55 -9.91 23.71
CA LEU A 47 3.35 -11.14 23.74
C LEU A 47 4.47 -11.14 22.68
N ALA A 48 4.22 -10.57 21.52
CA ALA A 48 5.24 -10.43 20.48
C ALA A 48 6.35 -9.45 20.89
N ILE A 49 6.01 -8.36 21.59
CA ILE A 49 6.99 -7.41 22.17
C ILE A 49 7.87 -8.13 23.20
N TYR A 50 7.27 -8.83 24.17
CA TYR A 50 8.03 -9.57 25.20
C TYR A 50 8.96 -10.63 24.61
N THR A 51 8.61 -11.19 23.45
CA THR A 51 9.41 -12.20 22.74
C THR A 51 10.26 -11.61 21.62
N ARG A 52 10.40 -10.29 21.53
CA ARG A 52 11.19 -9.55 20.52
C ARG A 52 10.85 -9.88 19.06
N ARG A 53 9.61 -10.30 18.78
CA ARG A 53 9.09 -10.58 17.43
C ARG A 53 8.50 -9.30 16.82
N LYS A 54 9.37 -8.39 16.38
CA LYS A 54 8.99 -7.02 15.95
C LYS A 54 7.88 -6.99 14.89
N LEU A 55 8.01 -7.77 13.82
CA LEU A 55 6.99 -7.76 12.75
C LEU A 55 5.65 -8.33 13.23
N ASP A 56 5.65 -9.37 14.07
CA ASP A 56 4.42 -9.90 14.64
C ASP A 56 3.74 -8.88 15.57
N ALA A 57 4.54 -8.12 16.33
CA ALA A 57 4.04 -7.05 17.19
C ALA A 57 3.32 -5.97 16.37
N VAL A 58 3.97 -5.47 15.30
CA VAL A 58 3.37 -4.48 14.40
C VAL A 58 2.11 -5.02 13.73
N TYR A 59 2.17 -6.24 13.18
CA TYR A 59 1.01 -6.89 12.56
C TYR A 59 -0.19 -6.98 13.52
N TYR A 60 0.01 -7.50 14.74
CA TYR A 60 -1.08 -7.67 15.69
C TYR A 60 -1.59 -6.33 16.24
N TYR A 61 -0.71 -5.34 16.40
CA TYR A 61 -1.10 -3.99 16.81
C TYR A 61 -1.99 -3.33 15.75
N MET A 62 -1.54 -3.32 14.49
CA MET A 62 -2.33 -2.81 13.35
C MET A 62 -3.66 -3.54 13.21
N LYS A 63 -3.67 -4.87 13.39
CA LYS A 63 -4.91 -5.67 13.37
C LYS A 63 -5.87 -5.29 14.52
N SER A 64 -5.35 -4.98 15.69
CA SER A 64 -6.15 -4.48 16.82
C SER A 64 -6.83 -3.16 16.48
N LEU A 65 -6.09 -2.24 15.85
CA LEU A 65 -6.62 -0.94 15.42
C LEU A 65 -7.69 -1.11 14.33
N ALA A 66 -7.45 -1.99 13.36
CA ALA A 66 -8.41 -2.24 12.26
C ALA A 66 -9.69 -2.95 12.70
N ALA A 67 -9.60 -3.87 13.68
CA ALA A 67 -10.76 -4.64 14.16
C ALA A 67 -11.65 -3.79 15.09
N SER A 68 -11.03 -2.91 15.87
CA SER A 68 -11.76 -1.99 16.74
C SER A 68 -12.40 -0.90 15.88
N HIS A 69 -13.68 -1.03 15.54
CA HIS A 69 -14.44 0.13 15.05
C HIS A 69 -14.20 1.32 15.99
N ILE A 70 -13.56 2.37 15.46
CA ILE A 70 -13.70 3.83 15.67
C ILE A 70 -13.74 4.38 17.13
N ASN A 71 -14.25 3.66 18.13
CA ASN A 71 -14.57 4.25 19.43
C ASN A 71 -13.50 4.06 20.49
N LEU A 72 -12.69 2.99 20.54
CA LEU A 72 -11.78 2.85 21.69
C LEU A 72 -10.65 3.90 21.67
N PHE A 73 -10.12 4.24 20.49
CA PHE A 73 -9.09 5.28 20.37
C PHE A 73 -9.68 6.70 20.40
N GLU A 74 -10.87 6.94 19.83
CA GLU A 74 -11.61 8.21 19.99
C GLU A 74 -12.00 8.44 21.45
N GLU A 75 -12.47 7.40 22.16
CA GLU A 75 -12.88 7.51 23.56
C GLU A 75 -11.67 7.60 24.50
N THR A 76 -10.53 6.99 24.15
CA THR A 76 -9.27 7.18 24.88
C THR A 76 -8.64 8.55 24.57
N LYS A 77 -8.71 9.03 23.32
CA LYS A 77 -8.27 10.37 22.90
C LYS A 77 -9.13 11.45 23.56
N ARG A 78 -10.46 11.32 23.54
CA ARG A 78 -11.41 12.25 24.18
C ARG A 78 -11.24 12.27 25.70
N LYS A 79 -10.90 11.13 26.32
CA LYS A 79 -10.54 11.08 27.75
C LYS A 79 -9.17 11.70 28.02
N ALA A 80 -8.19 11.54 27.13
CA ALA A 80 -6.89 12.22 27.24
C ALA A 80 -7.05 13.74 27.09
N GLU A 81 -7.80 14.21 26.10
CA GLU A 81 -8.09 15.63 25.88
C GLU A 81 -8.91 16.25 27.02
N GLN A 82 -9.83 15.49 27.63
CA GLN A 82 -10.55 15.91 28.84
C GLN A 82 -9.65 15.95 30.09
N MET A 83 -8.64 15.08 30.18
CA MET A 83 -7.65 15.14 31.25
C MET A 83 -6.65 16.28 31.04
N ASP A 84 -6.25 16.56 29.79
CA ASP A 84 -5.37 17.67 29.43
C ASP A 84 -6.07 19.02 29.67
N GLN A 85 -7.37 19.16 29.37
CA GLN A 85 -8.15 20.37 29.72
C GLN A 85 -8.35 20.56 31.23
N LYS A 86 -8.28 19.47 31.99
CA LYS A 86 -8.36 19.51 33.47
C LYS A 86 -6.98 19.80 34.07
N GLN A 87 -5.90 19.29 33.49
CA GLN A 87 -4.52 19.57 33.88
C GLN A 87 -4.07 20.96 33.43
N GLN A 88 -4.55 21.51 32.32
CA GLN A 88 -4.26 22.88 31.89
C GLN A 88 -4.88 23.95 32.81
N LYS A 89 -5.83 23.56 33.68
CA LYS A 89 -6.34 24.42 34.77
C LYS A 89 -5.58 24.26 36.09
N ASP A 90 -4.76 23.20 36.23
CA ASP A 90 -4.08 22.84 37.47
C ASP A 90 -2.54 22.84 37.36
N VAL A 91 -1.96 23.12 36.18
CA VAL A 91 -0.49 23.14 35.95
C VAL A 91 -0.01 24.57 35.67
N ASP A 92 -0.17 25.44 36.66
CA ASP A 92 0.71 26.59 36.92
C ASP A 92 1.60 26.33 38.17
N ALA A 93 1.65 25.09 38.66
CA ALA A 93 2.50 24.72 39.78
C ALA A 93 3.12 23.34 39.59
N ALA A 94 4.43 23.28 39.85
CA ALA A 94 5.29 22.09 39.97
C ALA A 94 5.96 21.57 38.68
N PHE A 95 7.06 22.24 38.33
CA PHE A 95 8.19 21.64 37.63
C PHE A 95 8.89 20.55 38.48
N SER A 96 9.50 19.60 37.78
CA SER A 96 10.47 18.58 38.24
C SER A 96 9.88 17.25 38.77
N HIS A 97 9.92 16.20 37.95
CA HIS A 97 10.95 15.16 38.04
C HIS A 97 10.85 14.16 36.87
N GLN A 98 12.02 13.67 36.46
CA GLN A 98 12.28 12.77 35.33
C GLN A 98 11.58 11.40 35.47
N GLY A 99 10.97 10.94 34.38
CA GLY A 99 10.58 9.56 34.13
C GLY A 99 11.19 9.04 32.82
N PRO A 100 11.44 7.73 32.67
CA PRO A 100 12.23 7.19 31.58
C PRO A 100 11.46 7.24 30.25
N SER A 101 11.91 8.12 29.36
CA SER A 101 11.44 8.20 27.98
C SER A 101 11.81 6.91 27.24
N THR A 102 10.82 6.07 26.95
CA THR A 102 11.02 4.86 26.14
C THR A 102 10.82 5.23 24.66
N THR A 103 11.81 5.89 24.07
CA THR A 103 11.91 6.08 22.62
C THR A 103 12.29 4.73 21.96
N PHE A 104 11.27 3.97 21.58
CA PHE A 104 11.39 2.67 20.90
C PHE A 104 11.99 2.73 19.48
N TRP A 105 12.29 3.93 18.95
CA TRP A 105 12.70 4.17 17.56
C TRP A 105 14.09 4.82 17.41
N HIS A 106 15.03 4.57 18.32
CA HIS A 106 16.43 4.89 18.01
C HIS A 106 17.02 3.79 17.13
N THR A 107 17.10 4.07 15.83
CA THR A 107 18.02 3.39 14.94
C THR A 107 19.26 4.28 14.90
N THR A 108 20.41 3.72 15.27
CA THR A 108 21.73 4.32 15.08
C THR A 108 21.83 4.81 13.64
N GLU A 109 22.29 6.04 13.44
CA GLU A 109 22.70 6.57 12.14
C GLU A 109 23.93 5.78 11.66
N ASP A 110 23.72 4.55 11.20
CA ASP A 110 24.75 3.83 10.47
C ASP A 110 24.73 4.34 9.04
N SER A 111 25.81 5.04 8.73
CA SER A 111 26.14 5.70 7.48
C SER A 111 25.74 4.87 6.25
N GLN A 112 25.28 5.57 5.22
CA GLN A 112 25.03 5.06 3.88
C GLN A 112 26.20 4.20 3.37
N LYS A 113 26.10 2.88 3.55
CA LYS A 113 26.76 1.88 2.71
C LYS A 113 25.70 0.95 2.17
N CYS A 114 25.42 1.12 0.88
CA CYS A 114 24.72 0.18 0.03
C CYS A 114 25.54 -1.11 -0.10
N ASN A 115 25.58 -1.91 0.96
CA ASN A 115 26.11 -3.27 0.86
C ASN A 115 25.22 -4.05 -0.11
N GLY A 116 25.82 -4.58 -1.18
CA GLY A 116 25.14 -5.32 -2.24
C GLY A 116 24.27 -6.45 -1.68
N VAL A 117 23.14 -6.70 -2.35
CA VAL A 117 22.18 -7.75 -1.97
C VAL A 117 22.74 -9.14 -2.24
N ASP A 118 23.69 -9.23 -3.18
CA ASP A 118 24.13 -10.46 -3.86
C ASP A 118 24.99 -11.40 -3.00
N ASN A 119 25.50 -10.94 -1.85
CA ASN A 119 26.43 -11.71 -1.00
C ASN A 119 25.83 -12.12 0.36
N LEU A 120 24.54 -11.90 0.59
CA LEU A 120 23.91 -12.21 1.87
C LEU A 120 23.31 -13.61 1.89
N SER A 121 23.39 -14.28 3.05
CA SER A 121 22.62 -15.51 3.27
C SER A 121 21.11 -15.20 3.17
N PRO A 122 20.26 -16.15 2.73
CA PRO A 122 18.81 -15.92 2.66
C PRO A 122 18.19 -15.49 4.00
N SER A 123 18.75 -15.97 5.11
CA SER A 123 18.34 -15.60 6.47
C SER A 123 18.71 -14.15 6.80
N ASP A 124 19.93 -13.71 6.48
CA ASP A 124 20.37 -12.36 6.80
C ASP A 124 19.75 -11.32 5.88
N LEU A 125 19.54 -11.68 4.61
CA LEU A 125 18.73 -10.89 3.69
C LEU A 125 17.30 -10.72 4.22
N ASN A 126 16.68 -11.78 4.73
CA ASN A 126 15.34 -11.70 5.32
C ASN A 126 15.32 -10.78 6.56
N LYS A 127 16.30 -10.90 7.47
CA LYS A 127 16.40 -9.98 8.63
C LYS A 127 16.55 -8.52 8.19
N ARG A 128 17.41 -8.27 7.20
CA ARG A 128 17.65 -6.93 6.64
C ARG A 128 16.38 -6.36 5.99
N PHE A 129 15.71 -7.15 5.15
CA PHE A 129 14.42 -6.79 4.56
C PHE A 129 13.37 -6.46 5.63
N LEU A 130 13.21 -7.29 6.65
CA LEU A 130 12.23 -7.04 7.71
C LEU A 130 12.52 -5.74 8.46
N LEU A 131 13.79 -5.41 8.67
CA LEU A 131 14.20 -4.14 9.27
C LEU A 131 13.86 -2.96 8.34
N SER A 132 14.25 -3.03 7.06
CA SER A 132 13.97 -2.00 6.06
C SER A 132 12.45 -1.78 5.90
N PHE A 133 11.68 -2.87 5.82
CA PHE A 133 10.22 -2.84 5.70
C PHE A 133 9.58 -2.18 6.92
N LEU A 134 9.94 -2.59 8.14
CA LEU A 134 9.41 -1.98 9.36
C LEU A 134 9.80 -0.50 9.50
N HIS A 135 10.98 -0.11 9.05
CA HIS A 135 11.40 1.29 9.03
C HIS A 135 10.55 2.12 8.06
N ALA A 136 10.31 1.62 6.85
CA ALA A 136 9.41 2.27 5.89
C ALA A 136 7.98 2.41 6.46
N GLN A 137 7.44 1.34 7.07
CA GLN A 137 6.12 1.37 7.71
C GLN A 137 6.07 2.34 8.90
N GLY A 138 7.15 2.44 9.68
CA GLY A 138 7.26 3.39 10.79
C GLY A 138 7.18 4.84 10.31
N LYS A 139 7.90 5.20 9.24
CA LYS A 139 7.83 6.53 8.63
C LYS A 139 6.42 6.84 8.13
N LEU A 140 5.80 5.92 7.38
CA LEU A 140 4.42 6.09 6.90
C LEU A 140 3.40 6.25 8.04
N PHE A 141 3.55 5.47 9.11
CA PHE A 141 2.63 5.50 10.24
C PHE A 141 2.77 6.78 11.09
N THR A 142 4.01 7.19 11.38
CA THR A 142 4.30 8.37 12.21
C THR A 142 4.27 9.67 11.44
N ARG A 143 4.38 9.61 10.10
CA ARG A 143 4.56 10.74 9.19
C ARG A 143 5.86 11.54 9.45
N ILE A 144 6.83 10.95 10.15
CA ILE A 144 8.11 11.56 10.48
C ILE A 144 9.21 10.97 9.59
N GLY A 145 10.10 11.83 9.10
CA GLY A 145 11.25 11.41 8.30
C GLY A 145 10.90 11.06 6.84
N MET A 146 9.84 11.66 6.28
CA MET A 146 9.35 11.33 4.94
C MET A 146 10.27 11.84 3.82
N GLU A 147 11.12 12.82 4.10
CA GLU A 147 12.15 13.33 3.18
C GLU A 147 13.15 12.25 2.74
N THR A 148 13.40 11.26 3.59
CA THR A 148 14.29 10.11 3.30
C THR A 148 13.53 8.83 2.91
N PHE A 149 12.20 8.89 2.76
CA PHE A 149 11.37 7.71 2.48
C PHE A 149 11.71 7.06 1.13
N HIS A 150 11.99 7.85 0.09
CA HIS A 150 12.34 7.36 -1.24
C HIS A 150 13.57 6.42 -1.25
N VAL A 151 14.57 6.69 -0.39
CA VAL A 151 15.75 5.82 -0.25
C VAL A 151 15.37 4.46 0.34
N LEU A 152 14.50 4.46 1.35
CA LEU A 152 14.01 3.22 1.96
C LEU A 152 13.08 2.46 1.03
N PHE A 153 12.26 3.17 0.26
CA PHE A 153 11.35 2.59 -0.73
C PHE A 153 12.10 1.67 -1.70
N GLU A 154 13.12 2.20 -2.38
CA GLU A 154 13.95 1.44 -3.32
C GLU A 154 14.67 0.27 -2.64
N LYS A 155 15.18 0.50 -1.43
CA LYS A 155 15.86 -0.53 -0.65
C LYS A 155 14.93 -1.70 -0.31
N VAL A 156 13.71 -1.41 0.14
CA VAL A 156 12.69 -2.43 0.47
C VAL A 156 12.34 -3.24 -0.77
N LEU A 157 12.14 -2.60 -1.92
CA LEU A 157 11.79 -3.29 -3.16
C LEU A 157 12.93 -4.20 -3.66
N LYS A 158 14.17 -3.72 -3.64
CA LYS A 158 15.34 -4.52 -4.06
C LYS A 158 15.54 -5.75 -3.17
N GLU A 159 15.46 -5.57 -1.86
CA GLU A 159 15.60 -6.66 -0.88
C GLU A 159 14.44 -7.66 -0.99
N PHE A 160 13.21 -7.17 -1.21
CA PHE A 160 12.05 -8.02 -1.42
C PHE A 160 12.14 -8.83 -2.71
N GLN A 161 12.56 -8.21 -3.81
CA GLN A 161 12.76 -8.89 -5.10
C GLN A 161 13.77 -10.03 -4.96
N ALA A 162 14.93 -9.78 -4.36
CA ALA A 162 15.95 -10.81 -4.13
C ALA A 162 15.42 -11.96 -3.26
N LEU A 163 14.62 -11.67 -2.23
CA LEU A 163 13.98 -12.71 -1.40
C LEU A 163 12.98 -13.59 -2.18
N LEU A 164 12.28 -13.01 -3.15
CA LEU A 164 11.33 -13.74 -4.00
C LEU A 164 12.03 -14.68 -4.99
N GLU A 165 13.29 -14.43 -5.33
CA GLU A 165 14.04 -15.25 -6.29
C GLU A 165 14.45 -16.61 -5.73
N HIS A 166 14.64 -16.70 -4.41
CA HIS A 166 14.95 -17.95 -3.70
C HIS A 166 13.80 -18.98 -3.76
N SER A 167 14.19 -20.26 -3.79
CA SER A 167 13.29 -21.42 -3.75
C SER A 167 13.87 -22.47 -2.80
N PRO A 168 13.18 -22.84 -1.70
CA PRO A 168 11.90 -22.31 -1.22
C PRO A 168 12.03 -20.86 -0.70
N SER A 169 10.89 -20.15 -0.60
CA SER A 169 10.89 -18.74 -0.16
C SER A 169 11.35 -18.59 1.31
N PRO A 170 12.37 -17.77 1.61
CA PRO A 170 12.82 -17.51 2.99
C PRO A 170 11.80 -16.77 3.86
N ILE A 171 10.81 -16.12 3.24
CA ILE A 171 9.78 -15.32 3.92
C ILE A 171 8.72 -16.26 4.52
N GLY A 172 8.26 -17.24 3.74
CA GLY A 172 7.18 -18.16 4.09
C GLY A 172 5.77 -17.56 3.98
N SER A 173 4.80 -18.42 3.72
CA SER A 173 3.42 -18.06 3.39
C SER A 173 2.74 -17.17 4.42
N THR A 174 2.84 -17.48 5.71
CA THR A 174 2.13 -16.75 6.78
C THR A 174 2.69 -15.33 6.91
N ARG A 175 4.01 -15.21 6.82
CA ARG A 175 4.72 -13.93 6.89
C ARG A 175 4.36 -13.05 5.70
N MET A 176 4.24 -13.62 4.49
CA MET A 176 3.78 -12.89 3.31
C MET A 176 2.41 -12.25 3.51
N LEU A 177 1.44 -12.95 4.11
CA LEU A 177 0.14 -12.34 4.45
C LEU A 177 0.28 -11.19 5.44
N GLN A 178 1.16 -11.33 6.44
CA GLN A 178 1.35 -10.26 7.42
C GLN A 178 1.90 -9.00 6.75
N LEU A 179 2.86 -9.14 5.83
CA LEU A 179 3.42 -8.02 5.06
C LEU A 179 2.32 -7.33 4.23
N MET A 180 1.54 -8.11 3.48
CA MET A 180 0.41 -7.57 2.70
C MET A 180 -0.62 -6.90 3.62
N ALA A 181 -1.03 -7.55 4.71
CA ALA A 181 -1.99 -6.96 5.65
C ALA A 181 -1.50 -5.64 6.28
N ILE A 182 -0.20 -5.52 6.54
CA ILE A 182 0.43 -4.28 7.01
C ILE A 182 0.35 -3.21 5.93
N ASN A 183 0.73 -3.50 4.68
CA ASN A 183 0.61 -2.53 3.58
C ASN A 183 -0.84 -2.02 3.44
N LYS A 184 -1.82 -2.93 3.43
CA LYS A 184 -3.25 -2.58 3.37
C LYS A 184 -3.67 -1.68 4.53
N PHE A 185 -3.27 -2.03 5.75
CA PHE A 185 -3.60 -1.23 6.92
C PHE A 185 -3.00 0.17 6.83
N THR A 186 -1.74 0.27 6.42
CA THR A 186 -1.02 1.55 6.33
C THR A 186 -1.67 2.48 5.32
N VAL A 187 -2.08 1.99 4.15
CA VAL A 187 -2.85 2.79 3.18
C VAL A 187 -4.11 3.38 3.82
N ASN A 188 -4.89 2.56 4.52
CA ASN A 188 -6.12 3.01 5.18
C ASN A 188 -5.82 4.00 6.33
N ASN A 189 -4.74 3.79 7.09
CA ASN A 189 -4.35 4.66 8.20
C ASN A 189 -3.79 6.01 7.72
N CYS A 190 -3.29 6.08 6.48
CA CYS A 190 -2.81 7.31 5.85
C CYS A 190 -3.94 8.14 5.21
N GLN A 191 -5.18 7.65 5.18
CA GLN A 191 -6.34 8.42 4.74
C GLN A 191 -6.49 9.69 5.59
N SER A 192 -6.63 10.84 4.92
CA SER A 192 -6.94 12.09 5.61
C SER A 192 -8.34 11.99 6.21
N LYS A 193 -8.52 12.48 7.44
CA LYS A 193 -9.84 12.61 8.07
C LYS A 193 -10.59 13.86 7.59
N ASP A 194 -9.96 14.70 6.77
CA ASP A 194 -10.54 15.96 6.32
C ASP A 194 -11.54 15.72 5.18
N VAL A 195 -12.82 15.79 5.56
CA VAL A 195 -14.03 15.64 4.71
C VAL A 195 -14.10 16.69 3.59
N LEU A 196 -13.22 17.70 3.59
CA LEU A 196 -13.26 18.83 2.65
C LEU A 196 -12.45 18.61 1.36
N SER A 197 -11.67 17.53 1.24
CA SER A 197 -10.89 17.21 0.03
C SER A 197 -11.35 15.90 -0.59
N GLU A 198 -12.63 15.80 -0.95
CA GLU A 198 -13.14 14.71 -1.79
C GLU A 198 -12.36 14.69 -3.12
N GLY A 199 -11.44 13.73 -3.26
CA GLY A 199 -10.80 13.40 -4.54
C GLY A 199 -9.27 13.48 -4.62
N THR A 200 -8.56 13.97 -3.61
CA THR A 200 -7.08 14.02 -3.65
C THR A 200 -6.47 13.18 -2.53
N LEU A 201 -5.69 12.17 -2.89
CA LEU A 201 -4.93 11.36 -1.94
C LEU A 201 -3.85 12.22 -1.26
N SER A 202 -3.62 12.03 0.04
CA SER A 202 -2.48 12.69 0.69
C SER A 202 -1.17 12.12 0.15
N VAL A 203 -0.11 12.92 0.08
CA VAL A 203 1.22 12.45 -0.39
C VAL A 203 1.66 11.18 0.36
N VAL A 204 1.45 11.12 1.68
CA VAL A 204 1.81 9.95 2.49
C VAL A 204 0.95 8.74 2.14
N GLN A 205 -0.33 8.94 1.83
CA GLN A 205 -1.22 7.87 1.37
C GLN A 205 -0.83 7.37 -0.02
N GLU A 206 -0.51 8.26 -0.96
CA GLU A 206 0.00 7.89 -2.28
C GLU A 206 1.27 7.04 -2.17
N GLN A 207 2.20 7.44 -1.30
CA GLN A 207 3.45 6.70 -1.07
C GLN A 207 3.20 5.34 -0.41
N ALA A 208 2.25 5.24 0.53
CA ALA A 208 1.83 3.97 1.12
C ALA A 208 1.21 3.04 0.06
N THR A 209 0.31 3.57 -0.79
CA THR A 209 -0.31 2.81 -1.88
C THR A 209 0.75 2.34 -2.87
N SER A 210 1.66 3.24 -3.28
CA SER A 210 2.75 2.94 -4.22
C SER A 210 3.66 1.81 -3.72
N LEU A 211 4.02 1.81 -2.42
CA LEU A 211 4.85 0.74 -1.84
C LEU A 211 4.10 -0.60 -1.85
N GLY A 212 2.81 -0.58 -1.48
CA GLY A 212 1.96 -1.77 -1.50
C GLY A 212 1.81 -2.36 -2.90
N LEU A 213 1.50 -1.53 -3.89
CA LEU A 213 1.35 -1.94 -5.29
C LEU A 213 2.68 -2.42 -5.91
N SER A 214 3.80 -1.76 -5.59
CA SER A 214 5.12 -2.18 -6.09
C SER A 214 5.53 -3.56 -5.53
N MET A 215 5.30 -3.81 -4.24
CA MET A 215 5.51 -5.14 -3.66
C MET A 215 4.57 -6.19 -4.27
N PHE A 216 3.32 -5.84 -4.51
CA PHE A 216 2.37 -6.73 -5.19
C PHE A 216 2.81 -7.06 -6.63
N SER A 217 3.30 -6.06 -7.38
CA SER A 217 3.86 -6.23 -8.72
C SER A 217 5.00 -7.26 -8.73
N LEU A 218 5.94 -7.14 -7.79
CA LEU A 218 7.04 -8.10 -7.65
C LEU A 218 6.54 -9.53 -7.35
N LEU A 219 5.50 -9.68 -6.53
CA LEU A 219 4.88 -10.99 -6.27
C LEU A 219 4.24 -11.59 -7.52
N VAL A 220 3.51 -10.78 -8.27
CA VAL A 220 2.87 -11.17 -9.53
C VAL A 220 3.94 -11.59 -10.55
N ASN A 221 4.98 -10.76 -10.74
CA ASN A 221 6.10 -11.06 -11.63
C ASN A 221 6.81 -12.36 -11.26
N ARG A 222 7.01 -12.63 -9.96
CA ARG A 222 7.56 -13.93 -9.53
C ARG A 222 6.64 -15.09 -9.89
N CYS A 223 5.33 -14.95 -9.71
CA CYS A 223 4.37 -15.99 -10.08
C CYS A 223 4.39 -16.28 -11.59
N ILE A 224 4.48 -15.23 -12.42
CA ILE A 224 4.60 -15.34 -13.88
C ILE A 224 5.88 -16.07 -14.26
N ASN A 225 7.02 -15.68 -13.69
CA ASN A 225 8.30 -16.32 -13.99
C ASN A 225 8.29 -17.82 -13.63
N LEU A 226 7.66 -18.20 -12.51
CA LEU A 226 7.48 -19.61 -12.14
C LEU A 226 6.55 -20.34 -13.11
N LEU A 227 5.48 -19.68 -13.58
CA LEU A 227 4.56 -20.24 -14.56
C LEU A 227 5.23 -20.46 -15.92
N GLN A 228 5.96 -19.46 -16.41
CA GLN A 228 6.68 -19.53 -17.69
C GLN A 228 7.71 -20.65 -17.66
N LYS A 229 8.52 -20.75 -16.60
CA LYS A 229 9.49 -21.86 -16.44
C LYS A 229 8.81 -23.23 -16.55
N GLN A 230 7.64 -23.41 -15.94
CA GLN A 230 6.87 -24.65 -16.03
C GLN A 230 6.30 -24.91 -17.42
N LYS A 231 5.80 -23.87 -18.10
CA LYS A 231 5.33 -23.97 -19.47
C LYS A 231 6.46 -24.41 -20.40
N THR A 232 7.65 -23.83 -20.27
CA THR A 232 8.85 -24.20 -21.03
C THR A 232 9.32 -25.63 -20.74
N GLU A 233 9.31 -26.07 -19.48
CA GLU A 233 9.63 -27.45 -19.09
C GLU A 233 8.64 -28.46 -19.69
N GLN A 234 7.33 -28.17 -19.65
CA GLN A 234 6.29 -29.03 -20.23
C GLN A 234 6.38 -29.06 -21.75
N TYR A 235 6.58 -27.91 -22.40
CA TYR A 235 6.78 -27.83 -23.84
C TYR A 235 7.98 -28.67 -24.29
N SER A 236 9.11 -28.56 -23.60
CA SER A 236 10.32 -29.33 -23.92
C SER A 236 10.10 -30.85 -23.85
N SER A 237 9.20 -31.31 -22.97
CA SER A 237 8.80 -32.72 -22.88
C SER A 237 7.84 -33.16 -24.01
N MET A 238 7.08 -32.22 -24.59
CA MET A 238 6.06 -32.45 -25.63
C MET A 238 6.51 -32.06 -27.05
N ALA A 239 7.70 -31.48 -27.20
CA ALA A 239 8.25 -30.98 -28.46
C ALA A 239 8.33 -32.02 -29.60
N LYS A 240 8.16 -33.32 -29.31
CA LYS A 240 8.06 -34.39 -30.31
C LYS A 240 6.69 -34.49 -31.00
N GLN A 241 5.68 -33.69 -30.61
CA GLN A 241 4.29 -33.83 -31.09
C GLN A 241 3.78 -32.67 -31.97
N GLY A 242 4.63 -31.75 -32.42
CA GLY A 242 4.22 -30.66 -33.33
C GLY A 242 3.26 -29.63 -32.71
N VAL A 243 3.20 -29.57 -31.38
CA VAL A 243 2.38 -28.61 -30.61
C VAL A 243 3.13 -27.28 -30.53
N THR A 244 2.43 -26.15 -30.71
CA THR A 244 3.02 -24.81 -30.55
C THR A 244 3.08 -24.41 -29.07
N GLU A 245 4.01 -23.54 -28.68
CA GLU A 245 4.17 -23.12 -27.27
C GLU A 245 2.88 -22.51 -26.70
N ASP A 246 2.05 -21.85 -27.51
CA ASP A 246 0.80 -21.23 -27.08
C ASP A 246 -0.34 -22.23 -26.80
N ASP A 247 -0.28 -23.45 -27.35
CA ASP A 247 -1.28 -24.50 -27.13
C ASP A 247 -1.05 -25.30 -25.82
N VAL A 248 0.09 -25.08 -25.14
CA VAL A 248 0.45 -25.80 -23.91
C VAL A 248 -0.36 -25.27 -22.73
N LYS A 249 -1.46 -25.94 -22.44
CA LYS A 249 -2.31 -25.64 -21.29
C LYS A 249 -1.73 -26.23 -20.00
N VAL A 250 -1.18 -25.37 -19.14
CA VAL A 250 -0.58 -25.77 -17.87
C VAL A 250 -1.67 -26.26 -16.90
N LYS A 251 -1.56 -27.52 -16.45
CA LYS A 251 -2.49 -28.08 -15.45
C LYS A 251 -2.16 -27.55 -14.05
N VAL A 252 -3.20 -27.29 -13.26
CA VAL A 252 -3.09 -26.81 -11.87
C VAL A 252 -2.34 -27.80 -10.97
N SER A 253 -2.56 -29.11 -11.20
CA SER A 253 -1.92 -30.18 -10.44
C SER A 253 -0.39 -30.15 -10.58
N SER A 254 0.12 -29.77 -11.76
CA SER A 254 1.55 -29.69 -12.06
C SER A 254 2.25 -28.42 -11.56
N LEU A 255 1.54 -27.48 -10.93
CA LEU A 255 2.19 -26.24 -10.50
C LEU A 255 3.26 -26.49 -9.40
N PRO A 256 4.38 -25.75 -9.42
CA PRO A 256 5.42 -25.78 -8.39
C PRO A 256 4.84 -25.48 -7.01
N SER A 257 5.45 -26.04 -5.97
CA SER A 257 5.12 -25.74 -4.57
C SER A 257 5.15 -24.23 -4.31
N ASP A 258 6.17 -23.55 -4.80
CA ASP A 258 6.38 -22.12 -4.60
C ASP A 258 5.25 -21.29 -5.21
N LEU A 259 4.81 -21.66 -6.43
CA LEU A 259 3.69 -20.98 -7.08
C LEU A 259 2.38 -21.24 -6.33
N LYS A 260 2.14 -22.48 -5.89
CA LYS A 260 0.97 -22.84 -5.06
C LYS A 260 0.96 -22.06 -3.74
N GLU A 261 2.12 -21.74 -3.17
CA GLU A 261 2.26 -20.97 -1.93
C GLU A 261 1.99 -19.47 -2.13
N LEU A 262 2.42 -18.90 -3.26
CA LEU A 262 2.29 -17.47 -3.55
C LEU A 262 0.88 -17.07 -4.05
N LEU A 263 0.22 -17.91 -4.85
CA LEU A 263 -1.08 -17.60 -5.46
C LEU A 263 -2.15 -17.10 -4.46
N PRO A 264 -2.35 -17.72 -3.27
CA PRO A 264 -3.31 -17.22 -2.29
C PRO A 264 -3.00 -15.82 -1.74
N ARG A 265 -1.75 -15.35 -1.87
CA ARG A 265 -1.32 -14.01 -1.44
C ARG A 265 -1.67 -12.98 -2.48
N VAL A 266 -1.48 -13.34 -3.75
CA VAL A 266 -1.88 -12.53 -4.89
C VAL A 266 -3.40 -12.31 -4.86
N THR A 267 -4.19 -13.36 -4.66
CA THR A 267 -5.66 -13.24 -4.62
C THR A 267 -6.15 -12.30 -3.51
N VAL A 268 -5.61 -12.41 -2.30
CA VAL A 268 -6.02 -11.56 -1.17
C VAL A 268 -5.73 -10.08 -1.42
N TRP A 269 -4.63 -9.78 -2.12
CA TRP A 269 -4.29 -8.40 -2.45
C TRP A 269 -5.12 -7.88 -3.63
N SER A 270 -5.35 -8.70 -4.66
CA SER A 270 -6.30 -8.42 -5.75
C SER A 270 -7.70 -8.07 -5.22
N ASP A 271 -8.23 -8.85 -4.27
CA ASP A 271 -9.53 -8.57 -3.64
C ASP A 271 -9.56 -7.20 -2.96
N TRP A 272 -8.44 -6.80 -2.33
CA TRP A 272 -8.34 -5.49 -1.69
C TRP A 272 -8.31 -4.35 -2.72
N ILE A 273 -7.54 -4.50 -3.80
CA ILE A 273 -7.45 -3.51 -4.89
C ILE A 273 -8.86 -3.24 -5.45
N LEU A 274 -9.65 -4.28 -5.77
CA LEU A 274 -11.01 -4.08 -6.29
C LEU A 274 -11.95 -3.37 -5.32
N ALA A 275 -11.79 -3.64 -4.03
CA ALA A 275 -12.66 -3.07 -3.01
C ALA A 275 -12.34 -1.59 -2.72
N HIS A 276 -11.22 -1.04 -3.22
CA HIS A 276 -10.77 0.33 -2.91
C HIS A 276 -10.20 1.04 -4.16
N PRO A 277 -10.98 1.18 -5.25
CA PRO A 277 -10.51 1.77 -6.52
C PRO A 277 -9.91 3.17 -6.34
N ASP A 278 -10.56 4.01 -5.52
CA ASP A 278 -10.15 5.41 -5.27
C ASP A 278 -8.77 5.56 -4.64
N THR A 279 -8.18 4.46 -4.13
CA THR A 279 -6.85 4.50 -3.50
C THR A 279 -5.70 4.34 -4.48
N TRP A 280 -5.97 3.87 -5.70
CA TRP A 280 -4.97 3.57 -6.73
C TRP A 280 -5.40 3.95 -8.14
N ASN A 281 -6.65 4.36 -8.36
CA ASN A 281 -7.15 4.90 -9.62
C ASN A 281 -7.60 6.36 -9.41
N PRO A 282 -6.93 7.36 -10.00
CA PRO A 282 -5.77 7.24 -10.88
C PRO A 282 -4.51 6.72 -10.14
N PRO A 283 -3.52 6.14 -10.85
CA PRO A 283 -2.28 5.65 -10.27
C PRO A 283 -1.61 6.70 -9.37
N PRO A 284 -1.05 6.30 -8.22
CA PRO A 284 -0.29 7.22 -7.38
C PRO A 284 0.82 7.91 -8.18
N SER A 285 1.05 9.19 -7.87
CA SER A 285 2.07 9.99 -8.55
C SER A 285 3.44 9.30 -8.51
N PRO A 286 4.25 9.36 -9.57
CA PRO A 286 5.55 8.73 -9.59
C PRO A 286 6.47 9.31 -8.51
N LEU A 287 6.68 8.55 -7.43
CA LEU A 287 8.02 8.48 -6.86
C LEU A 287 8.92 7.92 -7.98
N GLN A 288 9.95 8.67 -8.36
CA GLN A 288 10.86 8.40 -9.47
C GLN A 288 11.11 6.88 -9.69
N GLY A 289 10.56 6.29 -10.77
CA GLY A 289 10.69 4.86 -11.13
C GLY A 289 9.67 3.87 -10.53
N ALA A 290 8.89 4.25 -9.51
CA ALA A 290 7.92 3.38 -8.84
C ALA A 290 6.58 3.24 -9.60
N CYS A 291 6.13 4.30 -10.28
CA CYS A 291 4.85 4.30 -10.99
C CYS A 291 4.81 3.28 -12.14
N THR A 292 5.92 3.09 -12.86
CA THR A 292 6.03 2.09 -13.93
C THR A 292 5.77 0.68 -13.41
N ARG A 293 6.37 0.30 -12.27
CA ARG A 293 6.18 -1.03 -11.66
C ARG A 293 4.76 -1.25 -11.15
N CYS A 294 4.09 -0.20 -10.67
CA CYS A 294 2.70 -0.27 -10.23
C CYS A 294 1.75 -0.57 -11.39
N LEU A 295 1.98 0.04 -12.56
CA LEU A 295 1.18 -0.21 -13.76
C LEU A 295 1.48 -1.58 -14.39
N GLU A 296 2.73 -2.04 -14.34
CA GLU A 296 3.13 -3.39 -14.76
C GLU A 296 2.41 -4.51 -13.98
N CYS A 297 1.97 -4.26 -12.73
CA CYS A 297 1.33 -5.28 -11.92
C CYS A 297 0.01 -5.78 -12.54
N PHE A 298 -0.77 -4.87 -13.14
CA PHE A 298 -2.03 -5.20 -13.82
C PHE A 298 -1.76 -5.97 -15.11
N GLY A 299 -0.71 -5.57 -15.84
CA GLY A 299 -0.13 -6.31 -16.96
C GLY A 299 0.23 -7.76 -16.62
N GLY A 300 0.83 -7.96 -15.44
CA GLY A 300 1.29 -9.26 -15.00
C GLY A 300 0.19 -10.21 -14.51
N VAL A 301 -0.82 -9.69 -13.79
CA VAL A 301 -1.94 -10.53 -13.30
C VAL A 301 -2.68 -11.19 -14.48
N LEU A 302 -2.66 -10.58 -15.66
CA LEU A 302 -3.21 -11.13 -16.90
C LEU A 302 -2.56 -12.44 -17.33
N GLN A 303 -1.23 -12.50 -17.32
CA GLN A 303 -0.50 -13.71 -17.70
C GLN A 303 -0.79 -14.88 -16.75
N LEU A 304 -1.25 -14.58 -15.52
CA LEU A 304 -1.70 -15.59 -14.58
C LEU A 304 -3.10 -16.12 -14.91
N THR A 305 -3.90 -15.46 -15.75
CA THR A 305 -5.27 -15.92 -16.09
C THR A 305 -5.37 -17.05 -17.09
N ASP A 306 -4.29 -17.29 -17.85
CA ASP A 306 -4.20 -18.46 -18.74
C ASP A 306 -4.12 -19.79 -17.96
N LEU A 307 -3.94 -19.73 -16.64
CA LEU A 307 -4.04 -20.88 -15.75
C LEU A 307 -5.50 -21.23 -15.45
N ASP A 308 -6.01 -22.31 -16.03
CA ASP A 308 -7.37 -22.83 -15.78
C ASP A 308 -7.53 -23.41 -14.37
N CYS A 309 -7.57 -22.56 -13.34
CA CYS A 309 -7.82 -22.97 -11.96
C CYS A 309 -8.87 -22.07 -11.28
N LYS A 310 -9.70 -22.66 -10.39
CA LYS A 310 -10.74 -21.93 -9.64
C LYS A 310 -10.21 -20.68 -8.90
N ARG A 311 -8.93 -20.69 -8.50
CA ARG A 311 -8.28 -19.55 -7.82
C ARG A 311 -7.84 -18.45 -8.78
N VAL A 312 -7.59 -18.82 -10.04
CA VAL A 312 -7.30 -17.90 -11.13
C VAL A 312 -8.60 -17.34 -11.73
N THR A 313 -9.74 -18.02 -11.59
CA THR A 313 -11.04 -17.43 -11.92
C THR A 313 -11.30 -16.14 -11.14
N VAL A 314 -10.89 -16.06 -9.86
CA VAL A 314 -10.94 -14.82 -9.08
C VAL A 314 -10.05 -13.73 -9.69
N LEU A 315 -8.85 -14.09 -10.17
CA LEU A 315 -7.96 -13.16 -10.88
C LEU A 315 -8.55 -12.74 -12.24
N LYS A 316 -9.27 -13.63 -12.92
CA LYS A 316 -9.98 -13.33 -14.16
C LYS A 316 -11.10 -12.33 -13.93
N TYR A 317 -11.95 -12.56 -12.93
CA TYR A 317 -12.98 -11.60 -12.53
C TYR A 317 -12.37 -10.27 -12.07
N PHE A 318 -11.24 -10.31 -11.38
CA PHE A 318 -10.47 -9.11 -11.01
C PHE A 318 -10.09 -8.29 -12.25
N LEU A 319 -9.58 -8.93 -13.30
CA LEU A 319 -9.16 -8.25 -14.52
C LEU A 319 -10.35 -7.74 -15.34
N GLU A 320 -11.42 -8.52 -15.44
CA GLU A 320 -12.68 -8.08 -16.06
C GLU A 320 -13.24 -6.84 -15.35
N ALA A 321 -13.21 -6.82 -14.01
CA ALA A 321 -13.64 -5.68 -13.21
C ALA A 321 -12.75 -4.43 -13.41
N LEU A 322 -11.44 -4.61 -13.63
CA LEU A 322 -10.53 -3.51 -13.96
C LEU A 322 -10.79 -2.94 -15.36
N CYS A 323 -11.15 -3.78 -16.34
CA CYS A 323 -11.52 -3.32 -17.67
C CYS A 323 -12.87 -2.59 -17.73
N GLY A 324 -13.77 -2.88 -16.79
CA GLY A 324 -15.08 -2.25 -16.68
C GLY A 324 -15.11 -0.95 -15.85
N GLN A 325 -13.97 -0.43 -15.39
CA GLN A 325 -13.91 0.85 -14.66
C GLN A 325 -14.26 2.03 -15.58
N GLU A 326 -14.82 3.12 -15.03
CA GLU A 326 -15.17 4.34 -15.79
C GLU A 326 -13.95 4.93 -16.52
N GLU A 327 -12.80 4.96 -15.84
CA GLU A 327 -11.47 5.20 -16.42
C GLU A 327 -10.61 3.95 -16.24
N PRO A 328 -10.63 3.02 -17.21
CA PRO A 328 -9.93 1.75 -17.07
C PRO A 328 -8.43 1.96 -17.26
N LEU A 329 -7.62 1.42 -16.35
CA LEU A 329 -6.16 1.33 -16.51
C LEU A 329 -5.74 0.16 -17.41
N LEU A 330 -6.69 -0.70 -17.77
CA LEU A 330 -6.48 -1.93 -18.52
C LEU A 330 -7.61 -2.14 -19.54
N ALA A 331 -7.29 -2.52 -20.77
CA ALA A 331 -8.28 -2.77 -21.82
C ALA A 331 -8.02 -4.09 -22.56
N PHE A 332 -9.08 -4.76 -22.99
CA PHE A 332 -8.97 -5.94 -23.87
C PHE A 332 -9.01 -5.51 -25.33
N LYS A 333 -7.87 -5.60 -26.03
CA LYS A 333 -7.70 -5.20 -27.44
C LYS A 333 -7.00 -6.31 -28.23
N GLY A 334 -7.59 -6.74 -29.35
CA GLY A 334 -6.96 -7.71 -30.25
C GLY A 334 -6.72 -9.10 -29.65
N GLY A 335 -7.61 -9.58 -28.76
CA GLY A 335 -7.48 -10.88 -28.10
C GLY A 335 -6.50 -10.91 -26.92
N LYS A 336 -5.93 -9.77 -26.54
CA LYS A 336 -4.99 -9.61 -25.43
C LYS A 336 -5.39 -8.43 -24.57
N TYR A 337 -5.07 -8.47 -23.28
CA TYR A 337 -5.23 -7.32 -22.40
C TYR A 337 -3.98 -6.44 -22.43
N VAL A 338 -4.16 -5.12 -22.44
CA VAL A 338 -3.10 -4.12 -22.52
C VAL A 338 -3.31 -3.02 -21.49
N SER A 339 -2.22 -2.49 -20.93
CA SER A 339 -2.29 -1.27 -20.11
C SER A 339 -2.72 -0.09 -20.97
N VAL A 340 -3.71 0.65 -20.51
CA VAL A 340 -4.17 1.92 -21.11
C VAL A 340 -4.07 3.07 -20.11
N ALA A 341 -3.37 2.85 -19.00
CA ALA A 341 -3.08 3.89 -18.02
C ALA A 341 -2.35 5.08 -18.68
N PRO A 342 -2.68 6.33 -18.29
CA PRO A 342 -2.05 7.51 -18.87
C PRO A 342 -0.54 7.48 -18.63
N VAL A 343 0.23 7.58 -19.72
CA VAL A 343 1.68 7.81 -19.67
C VAL A 343 1.86 9.29 -19.33
N LEU A 344 2.27 9.58 -18.09
CA LEU A 344 2.67 10.94 -17.71
C LEU A 344 4.07 11.17 -18.30
N ASP A 345 4.12 11.72 -19.50
CA ASP A 345 5.37 12.15 -20.13
C ASP A 345 6.09 13.16 -19.22
N ALA A 346 7.39 12.96 -19.09
CA ALA A 346 8.29 13.84 -18.36
C ALA A 346 8.12 15.29 -18.81
N ILE A 347 8.01 16.18 -17.84
CA ILE A 347 8.05 17.63 -18.00
C ILE A 347 9.22 18.01 -18.92
N GLY A 348 8.91 18.72 -20.00
CA GLY A 348 9.87 19.48 -20.81
C GLY A 348 10.16 18.91 -22.19
N LYS A 349 9.20 18.96 -23.11
CA LYS A 349 9.47 19.13 -24.54
C LYS A 349 8.42 20.07 -25.14
N GLU A 350 8.74 21.36 -25.11
CA GLU A 350 8.06 22.32 -25.96
C GLU A 350 8.32 21.95 -27.43
N THR A 351 7.23 21.93 -28.19
CA THR A 351 7.20 21.73 -29.63
C THR A 351 7.60 23.01 -30.35
N GLY A 352 8.63 22.96 -31.19
CA GLY A 352 8.94 23.98 -32.19
C GLY A 352 10.23 23.68 -32.96
N SER A 353 10.11 23.23 -34.21
CA SER A 353 11.21 23.18 -35.21
C SER A 353 11.16 24.44 -36.12
N PRO A 354 12.04 24.58 -37.14
CA PRO A 354 13.49 24.82 -37.13
C PRO A 354 13.83 26.12 -37.94
N GLU A 355 15.12 26.33 -38.25
CA GLU A 355 15.76 27.46 -38.99
C GLU A 355 16.23 28.61 -38.08
N GLY A 356 17.46 29.15 -38.10
CA GLY A 356 18.67 28.94 -38.88
C GLY A 356 19.60 30.16 -38.66
N ASN A 357 20.92 29.93 -38.70
CA ASN A 357 22.06 30.89 -38.78
C ASN A 357 22.84 31.34 -37.51
N GLN A 358 24.04 30.74 -37.41
CA GLN A 358 25.40 31.35 -37.40
C GLN A 358 25.83 32.36 -36.31
N LEU A 359 26.79 31.88 -35.48
CA LEU A 359 28.12 32.43 -35.10
C LEU A 359 28.24 33.91 -34.66
N GLU A 360 28.74 34.18 -33.45
CA GLU A 360 30.15 34.50 -33.08
C GLU A 360 30.26 34.99 -31.61
N ASP A 361 31.49 34.91 -31.08
CA ASP A 361 31.96 35.11 -29.71
C ASP A 361 31.73 36.50 -29.07
N GLN A 362 31.54 36.57 -27.74
CA GLN A 362 32.54 37.08 -26.78
C GLN A 362 32.00 37.22 -25.35
N ASP A 363 32.92 37.00 -24.41
CA ASP A 363 32.83 37.26 -22.98
C ASP A 363 32.42 38.71 -22.66
N ASP A 364 31.58 38.90 -21.63
CA ASP A 364 31.90 39.86 -20.57
C ASP A 364 31.06 39.67 -19.31
N VAL A 365 31.77 39.68 -18.18
CA VAL A 365 31.25 39.67 -16.82
C VAL A 365 30.75 41.08 -16.50
N VAL A 366 29.46 41.23 -16.20
CA VAL A 366 28.94 42.41 -15.51
C VAL A 366 28.13 41.96 -14.30
N VAL A 367 28.71 42.22 -13.13
CA VAL A 367 28.00 42.26 -11.85
C VAL A 367 27.31 43.62 -11.79
N GLU A 368 25.98 43.63 -11.70
CA GLU A 368 25.27 44.83 -11.25
C GLU A 368 24.16 44.44 -10.26
N GLU A 369 24.27 45.02 -9.08
CA GLU A 369 23.41 44.85 -7.92
C GLU A 369 22.55 46.12 -7.78
N CYS A 370 21.29 45.94 -7.37
CA CYS A 370 20.25 46.95 -7.05
C CYS A 370 19.66 47.67 -8.29
N THR A 371 18.36 47.86 -8.47
CA THR A 371 17.33 48.34 -7.51
C THR A 371 15.92 47.91 -7.94
N GLU A 372 15.03 47.84 -6.94
CA GLU A 372 13.58 47.63 -7.06
C GLU A 372 12.91 48.63 -8.02
N ASP A 373 12.02 48.15 -8.88
CA ASP A 373 10.82 48.89 -9.32
C ASP A 373 9.67 47.90 -9.53
N LEU A 374 8.59 48.13 -8.77
CA LEU A 374 7.33 47.42 -8.79
C LEU A 374 6.46 47.97 -9.93
N ASP A 375 6.02 47.11 -10.85
CA ASP A 375 4.75 47.29 -11.57
C ASP A 375 4.08 45.92 -11.77
N LEU A 376 3.29 45.51 -10.78
CA LEU A 376 2.41 44.34 -10.85
C LEU A 376 1.19 44.67 -11.70
N ASP A 377 1.16 44.09 -12.90
CA ASP A 377 0.08 44.19 -13.88
C ASP A 377 -1.24 43.59 -13.34
N SER A 378 -2.08 44.42 -12.71
CA SER A 378 -3.29 44.01 -11.98
C SER A 378 -4.41 43.46 -12.87
N SER A 379 -4.32 43.67 -14.19
CA SER A 379 -5.35 43.28 -15.16
C SER A 379 -5.38 41.77 -15.44
N ARG A 380 -4.21 41.11 -15.42
CA ARG A 380 -4.07 39.67 -15.72
C ARG A 380 -4.55 38.80 -14.56
N ALA A 381 -4.22 39.21 -13.33
CA ALA A 381 -4.64 38.51 -12.12
C ALA A 381 -6.16 38.55 -11.94
N GLU A 382 -6.83 39.67 -12.23
CA GLU A 382 -8.29 39.77 -12.15
C GLU A 382 -9.02 38.86 -13.15
N HIS A 383 -8.45 38.67 -14.34
CA HIS A 383 -9.01 37.76 -15.35
C HIS A 383 -8.93 36.30 -14.87
N ASP A 384 -7.78 35.88 -14.33
CA ASP A 384 -7.56 34.52 -13.82
C ASP A 384 -8.47 34.19 -12.62
N PHE A 385 -8.66 35.15 -11.70
CA PHE A 385 -9.59 34.97 -10.58
C PHE A 385 -11.05 34.85 -11.03
N ARG A 386 -11.44 35.54 -12.11
CA ARG A 386 -12.80 35.48 -12.66
C ARG A 386 -13.05 34.13 -13.34
N GLU A 387 -12.07 33.62 -14.07
CA GLU A 387 -12.13 32.29 -14.69
C GLU A 387 -12.18 31.18 -13.64
N LEU A 388 -11.40 31.27 -12.57
CA LEU A 388 -11.43 30.32 -11.46
C LEU A 388 -12.77 30.29 -10.72
N ARG A 389 -13.41 31.45 -10.52
CA ARG A 389 -14.77 31.51 -9.95
C ARG A 389 -15.81 30.88 -10.89
N ALA A 390 -15.69 31.10 -12.21
CA ALA A 390 -16.57 30.48 -13.19
C ALA A 390 -16.42 28.95 -13.20
N LYS A 391 -15.19 28.44 -13.16
CA LYS A 391 -14.89 27.00 -13.04
C LYS A 391 -15.44 26.41 -11.74
N LYS A 392 -15.30 27.12 -10.61
CA LYS A 392 -15.89 26.71 -9.32
C LYS A 392 -17.42 26.60 -9.40
N HIS A 393 -18.10 27.57 -10.00
CA HIS A 393 -19.56 27.51 -10.18
C HIS A 393 -20.02 26.42 -11.15
N ALA A 394 -19.22 26.10 -12.18
CA ALA A 394 -19.52 25.00 -13.09
C ALA A 394 -19.38 23.62 -12.39
N LEU A 395 -18.33 23.45 -11.58
CA LEU A 395 -18.11 22.25 -10.78
C LEU A 395 -19.20 22.03 -9.73
N ALA A 396 -19.63 23.10 -9.04
CA ALA A 396 -20.73 23.01 -8.08
C ALA A 396 -22.03 22.51 -8.72
N ARG A 397 -22.35 22.98 -9.93
CA ARG A 397 -23.54 22.52 -10.69
C ARG A 397 -23.42 21.05 -11.10
N LYS A 398 -22.25 20.61 -11.59
CA LYS A 398 -22.01 19.20 -11.93
C LYS A 398 -22.15 18.28 -10.71
N LEU A 399 -21.67 18.71 -9.55
CA LEU A 399 -21.79 17.95 -8.31
C LEU A 399 -23.24 17.81 -7.85
N GLU A 400 -24.04 18.87 -8.04
CA GLU A 400 -25.48 18.86 -7.74
C GLU A 400 -26.27 17.98 -8.72
N GLU A 401 -25.92 17.99 -10.00
CA GLU A 401 -26.45 17.06 -11.00
C GLU A 401 -26.12 15.60 -10.67
N GLN A 402 -24.88 15.32 -10.26
CA GLN A 402 -24.44 13.97 -9.90
C GLN A 402 -25.17 13.44 -8.64
N LYS A 403 -25.40 14.31 -7.64
CA LYS A 403 -26.23 13.99 -6.45
C LYS A 403 -27.68 13.71 -6.84
N CYS A 404 -28.26 14.52 -7.72
CA CYS A 404 -29.62 14.30 -8.23
C CYS A 404 -29.72 12.97 -8.98
N GLN A 405 -28.71 12.62 -9.78
CA GLN A 405 -28.65 11.36 -10.51
C GLN A 405 -28.50 10.15 -9.58
N GLN A 406 -27.66 10.23 -8.55
CA GLN A 406 -27.55 9.20 -7.51
C GLN A 406 -28.88 8.98 -6.76
N GLN A 407 -29.59 10.06 -6.41
CA GLN A 407 -30.89 9.94 -5.75
C GLN A 407 -31.94 9.26 -6.64
N LYS A 408 -31.93 9.54 -7.95
CA LYS A 408 -32.81 8.86 -8.91
C LYS A 408 -32.48 7.37 -9.04
N ILE A 409 -31.20 7.01 -9.09
CA ILE A 409 -30.75 5.61 -9.13
C ILE A 409 -31.18 4.88 -7.85
N GLN A 410 -30.96 5.50 -6.68
CA GLN A 410 -31.36 4.93 -5.40
C GLN A 410 -32.89 4.73 -5.31
N ALA A 411 -33.69 5.69 -5.80
CA ALA A 411 -35.14 5.58 -5.82
C ALA A 411 -35.64 4.43 -6.73
N VAL A 412 -34.95 4.18 -7.84
CA VAL A 412 -35.26 3.04 -8.73
C VAL A 412 -34.91 1.71 -8.07
N LEU A 413 -33.77 1.64 -7.37
CA LEU A 413 -33.35 0.44 -6.63
C LEU A 413 -34.29 0.13 -5.46
N ASP A 414 -34.71 1.14 -4.71
CA ASP A 414 -35.67 1.00 -3.60
C ASP A 414 -37.06 0.60 -4.12
N GLY A 415 -37.50 1.17 -5.25
CA GLY A 415 -38.74 0.79 -5.92
C GLY A 415 -38.74 -0.65 -6.40
N LYS A 416 -37.61 -1.13 -6.96
CA LYS A 416 -37.44 -2.52 -7.41
C LYS A 416 -37.39 -3.50 -6.24
N THR A 417 -36.83 -3.08 -5.11
CA THR A 417 -36.79 -3.87 -3.87
C THR A 417 -38.19 -4.03 -3.26
N ARG A 418 -39.00 -2.97 -3.23
CA ARG A 418 -40.40 -3.05 -2.78
C ARG A 418 -41.30 -3.91 -3.68
N LEU A 419 -40.99 -4.00 -4.97
CA LEU A 419 -41.72 -4.83 -5.93
C LEU A 419 -41.39 -6.33 -5.77
N LEU A 420 -40.19 -6.64 -5.26
CA LEU A 420 -39.76 -8.01 -4.91
C LEU A 420 -40.29 -8.47 -3.54
N GLU A 421 -40.74 -7.57 -2.67
CA GLU A 421 -41.39 -7.90 -1.39
C GLU A 421 -42.91 -8.13 -1.52
N LEU A 422 -43.49 -7.86 -2.70
CA LEU A 422 -44.92 -8.01 -3.00
C LEU A 422 -45.24 -9.21 -3.93
N ILE A 423 -44.23 -10.02 -4.26
CA ILE A 423 -44.34 -11.33 -4.94
C ILE A 423 -43.88 -12.38 -3.94
#